data_AF-A0A7C5XLU4-F1
#
_entry.id   AF-A0A7C5XLU4-F1
#
_cell.length_a   1.000
_cell.length_b   1.000
_cell.length_c   1.000
_cell.angle_alpha   90.00
_cell.angle_beta   90.00
_cell.angle_gamma   90.00
#
_symmetry.space_group_name_H-M   'P 1'
#
loop_
_entity.id
_entity.type
_entity.pdbx_description
1 polymer ?
#
loop_
_entity_poly.entity_id
_entity_poly.type
_entity_poly.pdbx_seq_one_letter_code
_entity_poly.pdbx_strand_id
1 'polypeptide(L)'
;MKPIFKLVTGRTIDQGRSMESEGKFSDSYRKAVAIAEMNPKDIAMLGIKDNAKISSIYGSIVVGVKPNNDLPLGTVFIPMGPWANILTSPLTEGTGMPTLKNVDVYIEPTSEDITPLSAIFRFFGVEKLSYKPVERPIALGGKRAVDNVLCPFCGEVCDFITVELDGEKITRVVNACPIGYAKFMNYYKHRVLNPMTRHENGELVEVDLEYALDKAAHILANAKYPLIYGLSNTCVEATELAVELAEIVRGVVDNTTTLCHGPTVQAVQEVGTVRLTLGMAMNIADTIVFWGCNPMNAHINHIRRVVLPEGKFVKGRKDRRIIVIDVRKTDTAKLADMFIQIEPGKDYELFTALRMALRDYEIEAEVVAGVPREKIYELIEVMKTAKFGVIFFGMGLTQGGAKYKNLEEVIKLVQELNEWSKWALLPMRGHYNVTGSNHAMLWLTGYPYAVEFSRGFPKMIPGVTTTIDLLINGDVDAALIIASDPVAHFPQKAVENLMKIPKIVIDPFWSLTASTADILIPSGVTGIECNGTVYRLDDVSLKVKKLVEPPSGVLCDTDILSKLIEKIKKIKGLI
;
A
#
# COMPACT_ATOMS: atom_id res chain seq x y z
N MET A 1 -23.62 -4.81 28.06
CA MET A 1 -22.46 -5.20 27.23
C MET A 1 -22.12 -3.98 26.37
N LYS A 2 -20.85 -3.56 26.27
CA LYS A 2 -20.49 -2.41 25.42
C LYS A 2 -20.77 -2.76 23.96
N PRO A 3 -21.37 -1.86 23.15
CA PRO A 3 -21.60 -2.12 21.73
C PRO A 3 -20.26 -2.36 21.02
N ILE A 4 -20.22 -3.41 20.20
CA ILE A 4 -19.05 -3.75 19.38
C ILE A 4 -19.20 -3.06 18.03
N PHE A 5 -18.14 -2.40 17.59
CA PHE A 5 -18.05 -1.77 16.28
C PHE A 5 -17.06 -2.52 15.39
N LYS A 6 -17.30 -2.48 14.07
CA LYS A 6 -16.34 -2.97 13.07
C LYS A 6 -15.43 -1.84 12.61
N LEU A 7 -14.12 -2.00 12.83
CA LEU A 7 -13.09 -1.10 12.30
C LEU A 7 -12.81 -1.43 10.83
N VAL A 8 -12.92 -0.42 9.97
CA VAL A 8 -12.45 -0.45 8.58
C VAL A 8 -11.38 0.62 8.40
N THR A 9 -10.29 0.28 7.72
CA THR A 9 -9.19 1.22 7.44
C THR A 9 -9.05 1.49 5.95
N GLY A 10 -8.36 2.56 5.56
CA GLY A 10 -8.15 2.87 4.14
C GLY A 10 -7.48 4.21 3.89
N ARG A 11 -7.19 4.50 2.61
CA ARG A 11 -6.50 5.74 2.22
C ARG A 11 -7.51 6.89 2.10
N THR A 12 -7.08 8.08 2.50
CA THR A 12 -7.75 9.35 2.21
C THR A 12 -6.83 10.26 1.41
N ILE A 13 -7.41 11.22 0.69
CA ILE A 13 -6.62 12.21 -0.07
C ILE A 13 -5.77 13.05 0.87
N ASP A 14 -6.34 13.51 2.00
CA ASP A 14 -5.63 14.35 2.97
C ASP A 14 -4.46 13.61 3.62
N GLN A 15 -4.60 12.32 3.92
CA GLN A 15 -3.48 11.48 4.36
C GLN A 15 -2.37 11.49 3.31
N GLY A 16 -2.69 11.14 2.06
CA GLY A 16 -1.69 11.03 1.00
C GLY A 16 -1.02 12.37 0.70
N ARG A 17 -1.78 13.46 0.65
CA ARG A 17 -1.28 14.81 0.38
C ARG A 17 -0.36 15.30 1.50
N SER A 18 -0.80 15.24 2.76
CA SER A 18 0.00 15.72 3.91
C SER A 18 1.29 14.93 4.08
N MET A 19 1.25 13.61 3.84
CA MET A 19 2.44 12.75 3.88
C MET A 19 3.51 13.21 2.89
N GLU A 20 3.12 13.54 1.66
CA GLU A 20 4.05 13.95 0.59
C GLU A 20 4.44 15.44 0.67
N SER A 21 3.61 16.31 1.28
CA SER A 21 3.90 17.75 1.36
C SER A 21 4.66 18.19 2.61
N GLU A 22 4.35 17.59 3.77
CA GLU A 22 4.82 18.03 5.09
C GLU A 22 5.43 16.89 5.92
N GLY A 23 5.38 15.66 5.42
CA GLY A 23 5.93 14.48 6.10
C GLY A 23 5.05 13.96 7.24
N LYS A 24 5.35 12.74 7.72
CA LYS A 24 4.53 12.02 8.72
C LYS A 24 4.65 12.55 10.15
N PHE A 25 5.61 13.44 10.41
CA PHE A 25 5.79 14.09 11.71
C PHE A 25 5.01 15.42 11.82
N SER A 26 4.38 15.87 10.74
CA SER A 26 3.62 17.11 10.72
C SER A 26 2.28 17.01 11.46
N ASP A 27 1.80 18.16 11.94
CA ASP A 27 0.47 18.25 12.53
C ASP A 27 -0.64 18.06 11.49
N SER A 28 -0.41 18.44 10.22
CA SER A 28 -1.36 18.20 9.14
C SER A 28 -1.55 16.71 8.87
N TYR A 29 -0.46 15.92 8.86
CA TYR A 29 -0.54 14.47 8.75
C TYR A 29 -1.27 13.88 9.96
N ARG A 30 -0.92 14.29 11.18
CA ARG A 30 -1.61 13.86 12.41
C ARG A 30 -3.11 14.12 12.33
N LYS A 31 -3.53 15.33 11.96
CA LYS A 31 -4.95 15.70 11.79
C LYS A 31 -5.65 14.86 10.71
N ALA A 32 -4.92 14.44 9.69
CA ALA A 32 -5.46 13.62 8.60
C ALA A 32 -5.62 12.13 8.95
N VAL A 33 -4.89 11.60 9.95
CA VAL A 33 -4.91 10.16 10.28
C VAL A 33 -5.35 9.81 11.71
N ALA A 34 -5.21 10.73 12.67
CA ALA A 34 -5.62 10.53 14.06
C ALA A 34 -7.10 10.89 14.26
N ILE A 35 -7.95 10.37 13.38
CA ILE A 35 -9.38 10.67 13.30
C ILE A 35 -10.19 9.40 13.04
N ALA A 36 -11.33 9.27 13.71
CA ALA A 36 -12.34 8.25 13.48
C ALA A 36 -13.58 8.89 12.86
N GLU A 37 -13.93 8.44 11.66
CA GLU A 37 -15.21 8.75 11.05
C GLU A 37 -16.27 7.77 11.54
N MET A 38 -17.42 8.28 11.97
CA MET A 38 -18.52 7.49 12.53
C MET A 38 -19.89 8.01 12.07
N ASN A 39 -20.89 7.13 12.03
CA ASN A 39 -22.27 7.55 11.77
C ASN A 39 -22.75 8.51 12.86
N PRO A 40 -23.40 9.65 12.54
CA PRO A 40 -23.89 10.60 13.54
C PRO A 40 -24.83 10.00 14.60
N LYS A 41 -25.60 8.96 14.24
CA LYS A 41 -26.46 8.25 15.20
C LYS A 41 -25.63 7.45 16.22
N ASP A 42 -24.52 6.85 15.81
CA ASP A 42 -23.61 6.15 16.71
C ASP A 42 -22.87 7.14 17.62
N ILE A 43 -22.45 8.29 17.09
CA ILE A 43 -21.85 9.38 17.88
C ILE A 43 -22.82 9.85 18.97
N ALA A 44 -24.08 10.11 18.60
CA ALA A 44 -25.11 10.53 19.54
C ALA A 44 -25.44 9.44 20.58
N MET A 45 -25.56 8.18 20.14
CA MET A 45 -25.80 7.02 21.01
C MET A 45 -24.69 6.87 22.07
N LEU A 46 -23.43 7.09 21.69
CA LEU A 46 -22.28 6.98 22.59
C LEU A 46 -22.01 8.26 23.39
N GLY A 47 -22.70 9.36 23.12
CA GLY A 47 -22.47 10.65 23.80
C GLY A 47 -21.09 11.26 23.51
N ILE A 48 -20.51 10.98 22.34
CA ILE A 48 -19.20 11.50 21.94
C ILE A 48 -19.34 12.98 21.55
N LYS A 49 -18.44 13.82 22.09
CA LYS A 49 -18.34 15.24 21.74
C LYS A 49 -17.28 15.48 20.69
N ASP A 50 -16.02 15.34 21.08
CA ASP A 50 -14.86 15.66 20.24
C ASP A 50 -13.96 14.44 20.01
N ASN A 51 -13.57 13.76 21.10
CA ASN A 51 -12.65 12.62 21.06
C ASN A 51 -13.32 11.33 21.54
N ALA A 52 -12.82 10.21 21.04
CA ALA A 52 -13.17 8.89 21.54
C ALA A 52 -11.93 8.05 21.78
N LYS A 53 -11.97 7.26 22.86
CA LYS A 53 -11.04 6.17 23.08
C LYS A 53 -11.56 4.96 22.33
N ILE A 54 -10.75 4.44 21.42
CA ILE A 54 -11.06 3.23 20.65
C ILE A 54 -10.08 2.15 21.11
N SER A 55 -10.60 0.98 21.44
CA SER A 55 -9.82 -0.17 21.90
C SER A 55 -10.20 -1.43 21.15
N SER A 56 -9.21 -2.28 20.90
CA SER A 56 -9.40 -3.67 20.50
C SER A 56 -8.68 -4.58 21.50
N ILE A 57 -8.68 -5.89 21.24
CA ILE A 57 -7.86 -6.82 22.03
C ILE A 57 -6.35 -6.62 21.83
N TYR A 58 -5.94 -5.82 20.85
CA TYR A 58 -4.54 -5.59 20.48
C TYR A 58 -3.97 -4.31 21.07
N GLY A 59 -4.80 -3.30 21.31
CA GLY A 59 -4.35 -2.01 21.83
C GLY A 59 -5.47 -0.98 21.94
N SER A 60 -5.12 0.22 22.37
CA SER A 60 -6.06 1.34 22.45
C SER A 60 -5.41 2.65 22.07
N ILE A 61 -6.17 3.52 21.41
CA ILE A 61 -5.78 4.89 21.10
C ILE A 61 -6.91 5.87 21.42
N VAL A 62 -6.59 7.15 21.51
CA VAL A 62 -7.54 8.26 21.52
C VAL A 62 -7.39 9.01 20.20
N VAL A 63 -8.49 9.21 19.50
CA VAL A 63 -8.57 9.93 18.21
C VAL A 63 -9.71 10.92 18.24
N GLY A 64 -9.62 11.95 17.40
CA GLY A 64 -10.74 12.86 17.16
C GLY A 64 -11.87 12.13 16.43
N VAL A 65 -13.11 12.54 16.62
CA VAL A 65 -14.28 11.93 15.97
C VAL A 65 -14.91 12.91 14.99
N LYS A 66 -15.23 12.40 13.80
CA LYS A 66 -15.89 13.17 12.73
C LYS A 66 -17.16 12.47 12.27
N PRO A 67 -18.31 13.18 12.16
CA PRO A 67 -19.52 12.60 11.62
C PRO A 67 -19.36 12.27 10.13
N ASN A 68 -19.83 11.09 9.73
CA ASN A 68 -19.92 10.64 8.36
C ASN A 68 -21.22 9.85 8.12
N ASN A 69 -22.15 10.42 7.36
CA ASN A 69 -23.43 9.79 7.01
C ASN A 69 -23.31 8.63 6.02
N ASP A 70 -22.17 8.52 5.33
CA ASP A 70 -21.89 7.47 4.34
C ASP A 70 -21.37 6.16 5.00
N LEU A 71 -21.26 6.14 6.33
CA LEU A 71 -20.92 4.95 7.12
C LEU A 71 -22.18 4.24 7.64
N PRO A 72 -22.24 2.89 7.53
CA PRO A 72 -23.29 2.11 8.17
C PRO A 72 -23.16 2.17 9.70
N LEU A 73 -24.29 1.94 10.39
CA LEU A 73 -24.30 1.85 11.86
C LEU A 73 -23.39 0.72 12.34
N GLY A 74 -22.76 0.91 13.51
CA GLY A 74 -21.87 -0.09 14.09
C GLY A 74 -20.54 -0.24 13.36
N THR A 75 -20.18 0.71 12.48
CA THR A 75 -18.90 0.74 11.76
C THR A 75 -18.15 2.03 12.06
N VAL A 76 -16.83 1.91 12.24
CA VAL A 76 -15.92 3.05 12.39
C VAL A 76 -14.84 3.00 11.31
N PHE A 77 -14.55 4.14 10.70
CA PHE A 77 -13.46 4.25 9.74
C PHE A 77 -12.31 5.08 10.30
N ILE A 78 -11.10 4.54 10.25
CA ILE A 78 -9.88 5.28 10.59
C ILE A 78 -8.94 5.25 9.38
N PRO A 79 -8.44 6.40 8.89
CA PRO A 79 -7.44 6.42 7.84
C PRO A 79 -6.23 5.55 8.20
N MET A 80 -5.68 4.84 7.22
CA MET A 80 -4.54 3.97 7.48
C MET A 80 -3.35 4.78 8.03
N GLY A 81 -2.62 4.22 8.98
CA GLY A 81 -1.51 4.90 9.63
C GLY A 81 -1.29 4.38 11.05
N PRO A 82 -0.33 4.98 11.78
CA PRO A 82 0.13 4.42 13.05
C PRO A 82 -0.98 4.31 14.10
N TRP A 83 -1.98 5.22 14.13
CA TRP A 83 -3.12 5.12 15.05
C TRP A 83 -4.01 3.90 14.77
N ALA A 84 -4.36 3.66 13.50
CA ALA A 84 -5.19 2.52 13.13
C ALA A 84 -4.47 1.19 13.42
N ASN A 85 -3.16 1.12 13.18
CA ASN A 85 -2.40 -0.12 13.29
C ASN A 85 -2.29 -0.66 14.72
N ILE A 86 -2.40 0.22 15.74
CA ILE A 86 -2.47 -0.19 17.16
C ILE A 86 -3.73 -1.03 17.43
N LEU A 87 -4.79 -0.81 16.66
CA LEU A 87 -6.07 -1.49 16.84
C LEU A 87 -6.17 -2.79 16.03
N THR A 88 -5.36 -2.97 14.99
CA THR A 88 -5.51 -4.06 14.01
C THR A 88 -4.86 -5.37 14.43
N SER A 89 -5.35 -6.47 13.87
CA SER A 89 -4.81 -7.80 14.16
C SER A 89 -3.46 -8.02 13.47
N PRO A 90 -2.44 -8.50 14.19
CA PRO A 90 -1.21 -8.98 13.57
C PRO A 90 -1.39 -10.34 12.89
N LEU A 91 -2.46 -11.09 13.21
CA LEU A 91 -2.64 -12.45 12.73
C LEU A 91 -2.91 -12.49 11.22
N THR A 92 -2.14 -13.34 10.53
CA THR A 92 -2.22 -13.49 9.08
C THR A 92 -3.12 -14.65 8.64
N GLU A 93 -3.49 -15.53 9.56
CA GLU A 93 -4.30 -16.74 9.31
C GLU A 93 -3.69 -17.64 8.20
N GLY A 94 -2.36 -17.71 8.15
CA GLY A 94 -1.63 -18.52 7.16
C GLY A 94 -1.52 -17.89 5.77
N THR A 95 -2.04 -16.67 5.57
CA THR A 95 -2.02 -16.00 4.26
C THR A 95 -0.86 -15.00 4.10
N GLY A 96 -0.15 -14.69 5.19
CA GLY A 96 0.81 -13.59 5.27
C GLY A 96 0.23 -12.17 5.32
N MET A 97 -1.08 -12.02 5.10
CA MET A 97 -1.79 -10.73 5.16
C MET A 97 -2.47 -10.53 6.52
N PRO A 98 -2.07 -9.53 7.33
CA PRO A 98 -2.73 -9.24 8.59
C PRO A 98 -4.16 -8.74 8.40
N THR A 99 -5.02 -8.95 9.39
CA THR A 99 -6.42 -8.47 9.36
C THR A 99 -6.48 -7.00 9.78
N LEU A 100 -6.46 -6.10 8.78
CA LEU A 100 -6.49 -4.64 8.96
C LEU A 100 -7.89 -4.02 8.82
N LYS A 101 -8.87 -4.82 8.45
CA LYS A 101 -10.28 -4.44 8.29
C LYS A 101 -11.16 -5.49 8.96
N ASN A 102 -12.38 -5.10 9.33
CA ASN A 102 -13.33 -5.96 10.03
C ASN A 102 -12.82 -6.42 11.41
N VAL A 103 -12.09 -5.55 12.11
CA VAL A 103 -11.61 -5.81 13.47
C VAL A 103 -12.63 -5.30 14.47
N ASP A 104 -12.95 -6.11 15.48
CA ASP A 104 -13.84 -5.70 16.57
C ASP A 104 -13.17 -4.65 17.46
N VAL A 105 -13.87 -3.54 17.66
CA VAL A 105 -13.43 -2.44 18.53
C VAL A 105 -14.54 -1.97 19.45
N TYR A 106 -14.14 -1.46 20.60
CA TYR A 106 -15.00 -0.79 21.58
C TYR A 106 -14.70 0.71 21.54
N ILE A 107 -15.74 1.53 21.66
CA ILE A 107 -15.63 2.98 21.54
C ILE A 107 -16.25 3.62 22.77
N GLU A 108 -15.50 4.52 23.39
CA GLU A 108 -15.89 5.25 24.60
C GLU A 108 -15.69 6.77 24.40
N PRO A 109 -16.65 7.62 24.80
CA PRO A 109 -16.42 9.06 24.84
C PRO A 109 -15.31 9.36 25.84
N THR A 110 -14.45 10.31 25.51
CA THR A 110 -13.37 10.74 26.41
C THR A 110 -13.08 12.22 26.27
N SER A 111 -12.56 12.82 27.34
CA SER A 111 -11.97 14.16 27.35
C SER A 111 -10.44 14.13 27.25
N GLU A 112 -9.83 12.95 27.15
CA GLU A 112 -8.39 12.81 26.94
C GLU A 112 -7.98 13.41 25.58
N ASP A 113 -6.76 13.94 25.52
CA ASP A 113 -6.18 14.41 24.27
C ASP A 113 -5.93 13.26 23.30
N ILE A 114 -5.95 13.59 22.00
CA ILE A 114 -5.57 12.67 20.93
C ILE A 114 -4.19 12.09 21.25
N THR A 115 -4.05 10.76 21.20
CA THR A 115 -2.79 10.07 21.48
C THR A 115 -1.69 10.65 20.61
N PRO A 116 -0.64 11.26 21.18
CA PRO A 116 0.41 11.87 20.38
C PRO A 116 1.26 10.77 19.72
N LEU A 117 1.87 11.08 18.57
CA LEU A 117 2.72 10.12 17.85
C LEU A 117 3.86 9.58 18.76
N SER A 118 4.41 10.42 19.64
CA SER A 118 5.42 10.00 20.62
C SER A 118 4.91 8.93 21.60
N ALA A 119 3.63 8.92 21.95
CA ALA A 119 3.04 7.86 22.77
C ALA A 119 2.92 6.54 22.01
N ILE A 120 2.62 6.60 20.71
CA ILE A 120 2.60 5.40 19.84
C ILE A 120 4.00 4.78 19.79
N PHE A 121 5.05 5.60 19.62
CA PHE A 121 6.43 5.10 19.63
C PHE A 121 6.83 4.47 20.97
N ARG A 122 6.31 4.96 22.10
CA ARG A 122 6.52 4.32 23.41
C ARG A 122 5.90 2.93 23.49
N PHE A 123 4.82 2.63 22.77
CA PHE A 123 4.29 1.26 22.68
C PHE A 123 5.29 0.28 22.04
N PHE A 124 6.22 0.79 21.23
CA PHE A 124 7.28 -0.01 20.60
C PHE A 124 8.61 0.03 21.38
N GLY A 125 8.63 0.61 22.59
CA GLY A 125 9.85 0.76 23.39
C GLY A 125 10.81 1.85 22.88
N VAL A 126 10.34 2.76 22.03
CA VAL A 126 11.15 3.86 21.49
C VAL A 126 10.96 5.11 22.34
N GLU A 127 11.95 5.42 23.19
CA GLU A 127 11.92 6.61 24.05
C GLU A 127 12.44 7.87 23.35
N LYS A 128 13.44 7.73 22.49
CA LYS A 128 14.06 8.84 21.74
C LYS A 128 13.91 8.66 20.24
N LEU A 129 13.29 9.65 19.61
CA LEU A 129 13.15 9.73 18.16
C LEU A 129 14.21 10.64 17.57
N SER A 130 14.88 10.16 16.53
CA SER A 130 15.74 11.02 15.71
C SER A 130 14.92 11.50 14.51
N TYR A 131 14.77 12.80 14.37
CA TYR A 131 14.12 13.43 13.23
C TYR A 131 14.81 14.75 12.95
N LYS A 132 15.65 14.78 11.91
CA LYS A 132 16.46 15.95 11.51
C LYS A 132 16.20 16.26 10.03
N PRO A 133 14.95 16.62 9.65
CA PRO A 133 14.62 16.90 8.26
C PRO A 133 15.40 18.10 7.74
N VAL A 134 15.91 17.99 6.52
CA VAL A 134 16.50 19.11 5.80
C VAL A 134 15.71 19.37 4.51
N GLU A 135 15.75 20.60 4.03
CA GLU A 135 15.35 20.90 2.66
C GLU A 135 16.58 20.73 1.76
N ARG A 136 16.44 19.92 0.71
CA ARG A 136 17.45 19.77 -0.35
C ARG A 136 17.66 21.15 -1.00
N PRO A 137 18.92 21.62 -1.12
CA PRO A 137 19.22 22.82 -1.90
C PRO A 137 18.71 22.70 -3.34
N ILE A 138 18.15 23.78 -3.88
CA ILE A 138 17.58 23.81 -5.22
C ILE A 138 18.38 24.78 -6.08
N ALA A 139 19.04 24.28 -7.12
CA ALA A 139 19.74 25.11 -8.09
C ALA A 139 18.78 25.58 -9.19
N LEU A 140 18.71 26.89 -9.42
CA LEU A 140 18.00 27.45 -10.58
C LEU A 140 18.90 27.36 -11.82
N GLY A 141 18.31 27.20 -12.99
CA GLY A 141 19.07 26.81 -14.18
C GLY A 141 18.34 27.00 -15.51
N GLY A 142 17.30 27.82 -15.53
CA GLY A 142 16.52 28.09 -16.74
C GLY A 142 15.26 27.24 -16.84
N LYS A 143 14.23 27.82 -17.47
CA LYS A 143 12.90 27.24 -17.53
C LYS A 143 12.79 26.17 -18.61
N ARG A 144 12.17 25.04 -18.28
CA ARG A 144 11.82 23.97 -19.21
C ARG A 144 10.54 23.25 -18.80
N ALA A 145 9.90 22.61 -19.77
CA ALA A 145 8.78 21.70 -19.53
C ALA A 145 9.17 20.29 -19.98
N VAL A 146 8.74 19.30 -19.21
CA VAL A 146 8.88 17.88 -19.54
C VAL A 146 7.49 17.27 -19.58
N ASP A 147 7.10 16.79 -20.75
CA ASP A 147 5.83 16.11 -20.97
C ASP A 147 5.94 14.59 -20.74
N ASN A 148 4.79 13.95 -20.54
CA ASN A 148 4.65 12.51 -20.35
C ASN A 148 5.52 11.97 -19.19
N VAL A 149 5.63 12.76 -18.13
CA VAL A 149 6.30 12.37 -16.89
C VAL A 149 5.48 11.27 -16.22
N LEU A 150 6.18 10.22 -15.78
CA LEU A 150 5.58 9.12 -15.05
C LEU A 150 5.46 9.45 -13.56
N CYS A 151 4.28 9.26 -12.97
CA CYS A 151 4.06 9.52 -11.54
C CYS A 151 4.60 8.36 -10.66
N PRO A 152 5.56 8.62 -9.75
CA PRO A 152 6.13 7.59 -8.87
C PRO A 152 5.35 7.48 -7.54
N PHE A 153 4.02 7.42 -7.57
CA PHE A 153 3.20 7.32 -6.34
C PHE A 153 2.40 6.01 -6.25
N CYS A 154 1.25 5.93 -6.93
CA CYS A 154 0.40 4.74 -6.90
C CYS A 154 0.54 3.91 -8.19
N GLY A 155 0.01 2.69 -8.17
CA GLY A 155 0.06 1.73 -9.27
C GLY A 155 -0.61 2.20 -10.57
N GLU A 156 -1.26 3.36 -10.59
CA GLU A 156 -1.80 3.97 -11.81
C GLU A 156 -0.71 4.52 -12.74
N VAL A 157 0.48 4.82 -12.20
CA VAL A 157 1.67 5.31 -12.94
C VAL A 157 1.26 6.27 -14.07
N CYS A 158 0.64 7.40 -13.68
CA CYS A 158 0.14 8.39 -14.64
C CYS A 158 1.27 8.81 -15.59
N ASP A 159 1.01 8.76 -16.89
CA ASP A 159 1.98 8.91 -17.99
C ASP A 159 1.66 10.10 -18.90
N PHE A 160 0.80 11.01 -18.42
CA PHE A 160 0.31 12.19 -19.12
C PHE A 160 0.54 13.48 -18.29
N ILE A 161 1.48 13.44 -17.34
CA ILE A 161 1.83 14.58 -16.49
C ILE A 161 2.84 15.46 -17.22
N THR A 162 2.64 16.77 -17.14
CA THR A 162 3.63 17.76 -17.56
C THR A 162 4.23 18.39 -16.31
N VAL A 163 5.56 18.43 -16.22
CA VAL A 163 6.28 19.09 -15.14
C VAL A 163 7.06 20.26 -15.71
N GLU A 164 6.80 21.46 -15.22
CA GLU A 164 7.55 22.67 -15.53
C GLU A 164 8.58 22.92 -14.43
N LEU A 165 9.82 23.18 -14.81
CA LEU A 165 10.95 23.39 -13.91
C LEU A 165 11.72 24.67 -14.26
N ASP A 166 12.36 25.29 -13.28
CA ASP A 166 13.43 26.28 -13.43
C ASP A 166 14.70 25.74 -12.77
N GLY A 167 15.63 25.23 -13.57
CA GLY A 167 16.70 24.36 -13.08
C GLY A 167 16.13 23.11 -12.39
N GLU A 168 16.35 23.01 -11.09
CA GLU A 168 15.86 21.95 -10.22
C GLU A 168 14.53 22.28 -9.53
N LYS A 169 14.10 23.54 -9.58
CA LYS A 169 12.85 23.95 -8.94
C LYS A 169 11.68 23.52 -9.80
N ILE A 170 10.87 22.57 -9.33
CA ILE A 170 9.57 22.29 -9.95
C ILE A 170 8.63 23.46 -9.64
N THR A 171 8.25 24.20 -10.68
CA THR A 171 7.41 25.40 -10.56
C THR A 171 5.94 25.09 -10.75
N ARG A 172 5.63 24.05 -11.55
CA ARG A 172 4.25 23.66 -11.84
C ARG A 172 4.17 22.20 -12.26
N VAL A 173 3.09 21.54 -11.86
CA VAL A 173 2.77 20.17 -12.26
C VAL A 173 1.34 20.17 -12.78
N VAL A 174 1.17 19.75 -14.03
CA VAL A 174 -0.13 19.69 -14.72
C VAL A 174 -0.58 18.24 -14.81
N ASN A 175 -1.88 17.99 -14.72
CA ASN A 175 -2.54 16.68 -14.80
C ASN A 175 -2.30 15.68 -13.64
N ALA A 176 -1.40 15.97 -12.70
CA ALA A 176 -1.26 15.17 -11.49
C ALA A 176 -2.49 15.31 -10.58
N CYS A 177 -2.86 14.23 -9.89
CA CYS A 177 -3.84 14.31 -8.80
C CYS A 177 -3.25 15.03 -7.57
N PRO A 178 -4.04 15.40 -6.55
CA PRO A 178 -3.54 16.12 -5.37
C PRO A 178 -2.32 15.47 -4.69
N ILE A 179 -2.24 14.14 -4.68
CA ILE A 179 -1.11 13.43 -4.05
C ILE A 179 0.14 13.45 -4.96
N GLY A 180 -0.03 13.14 -6.26
CA GLY A 180 1.06 13.24 -7.22
C GLY A 180 1.62 14.66 -7.31
N TYR A 181 0.74 15.67 -7.28
CA TYR A 181 1.12 17.08 -7.22
C TYR A 181 1.95 17.37 -5.97
N ALA A 182 1.49 16.94 -4.78
CA ALA A 182 2.22 17.13 -3.54
C ALA A 182 3.62 16.48 -3.60
N LYS A 183 3.73 15.26 -4.11
CA LYS A 183 5.00 14.53 -4.26
C LYS A 183 6.01 15.29 -5.15
N PHE A 184 5.58 15.70 -6.34
CA PHE A 184 6.46 16.44 -7.24
C PHE A 184 6.82 17.83 -6.70
N MET A 185 5.85 18.60 -6.20
CA MET A 185 6.11 19.97 -5.73
C MET A 185 6.96 20.03 -4.46
N ASN A 186 6.98 18.98 -3.65
CA ASN A 186 7.67 18.96 -2.36
C ASN A 186 8.80 17.91 -2.30
N TYR A 187 9.27 17.41 -3.44
CA TYR A 187 10.32 16.37 -3.51
C TYR A 187 11.62 16.75 -2.79
N TYR A 188 11.85 18.04 -2.54
CA TYR A 188 13.02 18.59 -1.88
C TYR A 188 12.85 18.75 -0.35
N LYS A 189 11.65 18.57 0.21
CA LYS A 189 11.38 18.76 1.64
C LYS A 189 11.58 17.48 2.46
N HIS A 190 11.82 17.65 3.76
CA HIS A 190 11.95 16.57 4.76
C HIS A 190 12.93 15.46 4.37
N ARG A 191 14.00 15.83 3.67
CA ARG A 191 14.99 14.91 3.10
C ARG A 191 15.95 14.39 4.16
N VAL A 192 16.50 13.22 3.86
CA VAL A 192 17.77 12.74 4.40
C VAL A 192 18.81 12.98 3.31
N LEU A 193 19.90 13.68 3.62
CA LEU A 193 20.96 13.99 2.64
C LEU A 193 22.32 13.39 3.00
N ASN A 194 22.52 13.04 4.27
CA ASN A 194 23.74 12.42 4.75
C ASN A 194 23.42 11.05 5.36
N PRO A 195 24.29 10.04 5.17
CA PRO A 195 24.22 8.79 5.91
C PRO A 195 24.30 9.06 7.42
N MET A 196 23.57 8.28 8.21
CA MET A 196 23.56 8.40 9.66
C MET A 196 23.66 7.03 10.33
N THR A 197 24.32 6.98 11.48
CA THR A 197 24.32 5.77 12.33
C THR A 197 23.87 6.11 13.74
N ARG A 198 23.21 5.16 14.39
CA ARG A 198 22.73 5.32 15.76
C ARG A 198 23.90 5.11 16.73
N HIS A 199 24.12 6.11 17.58
CA HIS A 199 25.10 6.09 18.65
C HIS A 199 24.50 5.48 19.94
N GLU A 200 25.37 5.15 20.89
CA GLU A 200 24.99 4.54 22.19
C GLU A 200 24.01 5.40 23.00
N ASN A 201 24.03 6.73 22.82
CA ASN A 201 23.10 7.67 23.46
C ASN A 201 21.67 7.64 22.88
N GLY A 202 21.45 6.83 21.84
CA GLY A 202 20.20 6.64 21.13
C GLY A 202 19.95 7.61 19.98
N GLU A 203 20.89 8.50 19.62
CA GLU A 203 20.71 9.49 18.55
C GLU A 203 21.35 9.05 17.22
N LEU A 204 20.73 9.45 16.10
CA LEU A 204 21.33 9.37 14.77
C LEU A 204 22.32 10.52 14.56
N VAL A 205 23.57 10.15 14.23
CA VAL A 205 24.68 11.07 13.94
C VAL A 205 25.14 10.85 12.51
N GLU A 206 25.44 11.93 11.79
CA GLU A 206 25.93 11.89 10.43
C GLU A 206 27.30 11.20 10.35
N VAL A 207 27.48 10.39 9.30
CA VAL A 207 28.71 9.66 9.00
C VAL A 207 28.95 9.68 7.50
N ASP A 208 30.16 9.30 7.08
CA ASP A 208 30.44 9.09 5.66
C ASP A 208 29.72 7.84 5.11
N LEU A 209 29.47 7.85 3.80
CA LEU A 209 28.74 6.78 3.12
C LEU A 209 29.49 5.45 3.18
N GLU A 210 30.82 5.47 3.07
CA GLU A 210 31.61 4.24 3.07
C GLU A 210 31.55 3.56 4.44
N TYR A 211 31.65 4.32 5.55
CA TYR A 211 31.46 3.83 6.91
C TYR A 211 30.05 3.27 7.14
N ALA A 212 29.01 3.97 6.69
CA ALA A 212 27.63 3.47 6.82
C ALA A 212 27.44 2.15 6.05
N LEU A 213 27.97 2.05 4.83
CA LEU A 213 27.93 0.85 4.01
C LEU A 213 28.74 -0.30 4.61
N ASP A 214 29.93 -0.03 5.16
CA ASP A 214 30.74 -1.05 5.83
C ASP A 214 30.02 -1.63 7.05
N LYS A 215 29.44 -0.76 7.89
CA LYS A 215 28.68 -1.20 9.06
C LYS A 215 27.42 -1.99 8.65
N ALA A 216 26.71 -1.56 7.60
CA ALA A 216 25.56 -2.29 7.06
C ALA A 216 25.96 -3.66 6.49
N ALA A 217 27.06 -3.71 5.73
CA ALA A 217 27.60 -4.94 5.16
C ALA A 217 27.99 -5.94 6.27
N HIS A 218 28.64 -5.48 7.33
CA HIS A 218 28.98 -6.32 8.48
C HIS A 218 27.76 -6.89 9.19
N ILE A 219 26.70 -6.09 9.39
CA ILE A 219 25.45 -6.59 10.00
C ILE A 219 24.84 -7.69 9.14
N LEU A 220 24.64 -7.41 7.84
CA LEU A 220 23.96 -8.34 6.94
C LEU A 220 24.77 -9.60 6.65
N ALA A 221 26.10 -9.49 6.55
CA ALA A 221 26.97 -10.63 6.29
C ALA A 221 27.03 -11.61 7.47
N ASN A 222 26.87 -11.12 8.71
CA ASN A 222 26.93 -11.92 9.94
C ASN A 222 25.55 -12.31 10.49
N ALA A 223 24.47 -11.74 9.98
CA ALA A 223 23.11 -12.14 10.32
C ALA A 223 22.85 -13.61 9.92
N LYS A 224 22.14 -14.33 10.76
CA LYS A 224 21.77 -15.73 10.51
C LYS A 224 20.57 -15.83 9.58
N TYR A 225 19.62 -14.91 9.73
CA TYR A 225 18.41 -14.88 8.92
C TYR A 225 17.92 -13.43 8.70
N PRO A 226 18.63 -12.65 7.85
CA PRO A 226 18.28 -11.26 7.61
C PRO A 226 17.04 -11.12 6.72
N LEU A 227 16.23 -10.10 7.01
CA LEU A 227 15.09 -9.66 6.21
C LEU A 227 15.48 -8.51 5.27
N ILE A 228 15.12 -8.59 4.00
CA ILE A 228 15.17 -7.49 3.03
C ILE A 228 13.74 -7.15 2.62
N TYR A 229 13.26 -5.95 2.96
CA TYR A 229 11.85 -5.60 2.79
C TYR A 229 11.62 -4.24 2.12
N GLY A 230 10.62 -4.17 1.25
CA GLY A 230 10.02 -2.92 0.78
C GLY A 230 9.84 -2.89 -0.73
N LEU A 231 10.85 -2.35 -1.43
CA LEU A 231 11.12 -2.48 -2.89
C LEU A 231 10.04 -1.95 -3.85
N SER A 232 8.84 -1.66 -3.37
CA SER A 232 7.69 -1.29 -4.21
C SER A 232 7.66 0.18 -4.60
N ASN A 233 8.52 1.01 -3.97
CA ASN A 233 8.72 2.42 -4.30
C ASN A 233 10.11 2.71 -4.89
N THR A 234 10.79 1.69 -5.43
CA THR A 234 12.01 1.85 -6.23
C THR A 234 11.82 1.19 -7.61
N CYS A 235 12.88 1.09 -8.41
CA CYS A 235 12.87 0.49 -9.74
C CYS A 235 13.05 -1.04 -9.71
N VAL A 236 12.78 -1.67 -10.85
CA VAL A 236 12.98 -3.12 -11.06
C VAL A 236 14.44 -3.51 -10.82
N GLU A 237 15.38 -2.73 -11.32
CA GLU A 237 16.82 -2.98 -11.23
C GLU A 237 17.30 -3.06 -9.78
N ALA A 238 16.76 -2.22 -8.89
CA ALA A 238 17.02 -2.31 -7.45
C ALA A 238 16.41 -3.57 -6.82
N THR A 239 15.27 -4.05 -7.32
CA THR A 239 14.69 -5.32 -6.87
C THR A 239 15.57 -6.50 -7.27
N GLU A 240 16.13 -6.51 -8.48
CA GLU A 240 17.05 -7.58 -8.93
C GLU A 240 18.29 -7.67 -8.03
N LEU A 241 18.89 -6.53 -7.69
CA LEU A 241 20.00 -6.46 -6.75
C LEU A 241 19.60 -6.90 -5.34
N ALA A 242 18.38 -6.59 -4.89
CA ALA A 242 17.89 -7.04 -3.59
C ALA A 242 17.70 -8.57 -3.53
N VAL A 243 17.28 -9.20 -4.64
CA VAL A 243 17.22 -10.66 -4.77
C VAL A 243 18.61 -11.28 -4.72
N GLU A 244 19.57 -10.74 -5.50
CA GLU A 244 20.98 -11.19 -5.45
C GLU A 244 21.55 -11.07 -4.03
N LEU A 245 21.29 -9.94 -3.36
CA LEU A 245 21.73 -9.71 -2.00
C LEU A 245 21.16 -10.78 -1.06
N ALA A 246 19.85 -11.07 -1.12
CA ALA A 246 19.20 -12.08 -0.30
C ALA A 246 19.79 -13.48 -0.50
N GLU A 247 20.13 -13.85 -1.72
CA GLU A 247 20.80 -15.11 -2.04
C GLU A 247 22.17 -15.22 -1.37
N ILE A 248 22.99 -14.16 -1.42
CA ILE A 248 24.34 -14.10 -0.84
C ILE A 248 24.28 -14.17 0.69
N VAL A 249 23.32 -13.47 1.30
CA VAL A 249 23.18 -13.44 2.76
C VAL A 249 22.38 -14.62 3.32
N ARG A 250 21.79 -15.47 2.46
CA ARG A 250 20.90 -16.59 2.83
C ARG A 250 19.68 -16.11 3.65
N GLY A 251 19.18 -14.92 3.31
CA GLY A 251 18.07 -14.26 3.99
C GLY A 251 16.74 -14.43 3.29
N VAL A 252 15.80 -13.54 3.61
CA VAL A 252 14.49 -13.43 2.97
C VAL A 252 14.39 -12.09 2.25
N VAL A 253 13.85 -12.09 1.03
CA VAL A 253 13.48 -10.88 0.31
C VAL A 253 11.96 -10.82 0.12
N ASP A 254 11.37 -9.69 0.49
CA ASP A 254 9.94 -9.49 0.41
C ASP A 254 9.61 -8.04 0.03
N ASN A 255 8.39 -7.81 -0.44
CA ASN A 255 7.93 -6.49 -0.84
C ASN A 255 6.54 -6.20 -0.26
N THR A 256 6.00 -5.00 -0.52
CA THR A 256 4.72 -4.57 0.07
C THR A 256 3.51 -5.43 -0.31
N THR A 257 3.66 -6.39 -1.24
CA THR A 257 2.62 -7.37 -1.60
C THR A 257 2.12 -8.13 -0.39
N THR A 258 3.00 -8.48 0.57
CA THR A 258 2.61 -9.18 1.81
C THR A 258 1.52 -8.46 2.61
N LEU A 259 1.42 -7.13 2.48
CA LEU A 259 0.46 -6.29 3.22
C LEU A 259 -0.60 -5.66 2.31
N CYS A 260 -0.69 -6.13 1.06
CA CYS A 260 -1.54 -5.54 0.04
C CYS A 260 -2.27 -6.62 -0.76
N HIS A 261 -1.67 -7.07 -1.87
CA HIS A 261 -2.27 -8.01 -2.82
C HIS A 261 -1.64 -9.42 -2.77
N GLY A 262 -0.95 -9.80 -1.70
CA GLY A 262 -0.47 -11.17 -1.45
C GLY A 262 -1.59 -12.21 -1.53
N PRO A 263 -2.77 -11.96 -0.92
CA PRO A 263 -3.94 -12.82 -1.10
C PRO A 263 -4.41 -12.93 -2.56
N THR A 264 -4.24 -11.87 -3.37
CA THR A 264 -4.52 -11.94 -4.80
C THR A 264 -3.54 -12.86 -5.52
N VAL A 265 -2.25 -12.80 -5.19
CA VAL A 265 -1.25 -13.71 -5.77
C VAL A 265 -1.59 -15.17 -5.49
N GLN A 266 -1.93 -15.49 -4.23
CA GLN A 266 -2.33 -16.84 -3.81
C GLN A 266 -3.54 -17.36 -4.60
N ALA A 267 -4.60 -16.55 -4.70
CA ALA A 267 -5.78 -16.93 -5.47
C ALA A 267 -5.47 -17.16 -6.96
N VAL A 268 -4.65 -16.30 -7.56
CA VAL A 268 -4.23 -16.46 -8.96
C VAL A 268 -3.43 -17.73 -9.19
N GLN A 269 -2.62 -18.15 -8.20
CA GLN A 269 -1.88 -19.42 -8.26
C GLN A 269 -2.82 -20.64 -8.18
N GLU A 270 -3.94 -20.54 -7.44
CA GLU A 270 -4.90 -21.64 -7.32
C GLU A 270 -5.81 -21.79 -8.54
N VAL A 271 -6.32 -20.67 -9.08
CA VAL A 271 -7.41 -20.71 -10.08
C VAL A 271 -7.13 -19.93 -11.36
N GLY A 272 -5.94 -19.35 -11.52
CA GLY A 272 -5.60 -18.52 -12.68
C GLY A 272 -6.20 -17.12 -12.60
N THR A 273 -6.31 -16.41 -13.73
CA THR A 273 -6.87 -15.05 -13.79
C THR A 273 -7.21 -14.65 -15.22
N VAL A 274 -8.17 -13.73 -15.39
CA VAL A 274 -8.54 -13.15 -16.70
C VAL A 274 -8.24 -11.66 -16.69
N ARG A 275 -7.12 -11.24 -17.30
CA ARG A 275 -6.64 -9.84 -17.24
C ARG A 275 -6.79 -9.09 -18.55
N LEU A 276 -6.57 -7.78 -18.49
CA LEU A 276 -6.57 -6.83 -19.60
C LEU A 276 -5.64 -5.65 -19.29
N THR A 277 -5.37 -4.80 -20.27
CA THR A 277 -4.71 -3.50 -20.02
C THR A 277 -5.73 -2.39 -19.75
N LEU A 278 -5.30 -1.30 -19.11
CA LEU A 278 -6.16 -0.11 -18.92
C LEU A 278 -6.60 0.51 -20.24
N GLY A 279 -5.78 0.38 -21.29
CA GLY A 279 -6.13 0.78 -22.65
C GLY A 279 -7.32 -0.01 -23.20
N MET A 280 -7.38 -1.32 -22.94
CA MET A 280 -8.55 -2.12 -23.29
C MET A 280 -9.78 -1.62 -22.50
N ALA A 281 -9.68 -1.51 -21.18
CA ALA A 281 -10.79 -1.08 -20.33
C ALA A 281 -11.37 0.27 -20.80
N MET A 282 -10.51 1.26 -21.07
CA MET A 282 -10.93 2.56 -21.61
C MET A 282 -11.67 2.41 -22.95
N ASN A 283 -11.19 1.55 -23.86
CA ASN A 283 -11.73 1.49 -25.21
C ASN A 283 -13.01 0.67 -25.37
N ILE A 284 -13.21 -0.37 -24.55
CA ILE A 284 -14.25 -1.38 -24.77
C ILE A 284 -15.19 -1.63 -23.58
N ALA A 285 -14.80 -1.32 -22.34
CA ALA A 285 -15.59 -1.73 -21.18
C ALA A 285 -16.85 -0.85 -21.04
N ASP A 286 -18.02 -1.46 -21.20
CA ASP A 286 -19.32 -0.81 -21.01
C ASP A 286 -19.90 -1.07 -19.61
N THR A 287 -19.39 -2.06 -18.88
CA THR A 287 -19.73 -2.30 -17.48
C THR A 287 -18.46 -2.34 -16.63
N ILE A 288 -18.41 -1.51 -15.59
CA ILE A 288 -17.25 -1.39 -14.69
C ILE A 288 -17.74 -1.60 -13.26
N VAL A 289 -17.16 -2.58 -12.58
CA VAL A 289 -17.40 -2.85 -11.15
C VAL A 289 -16.17 -2.41 -10.36
N PHE A 290 -16.36 -1.52 -9.38
CA PHE A 290 -15.35 -1.27 -8.34
C PHE A 290 -15.75 -2.03 -7.07
N TRP A 291 -14.98 -3.04 -6.71
CA TRP A 291 -15.27 -3.92 -5.56
C TRP A 291 -14.23 -3.75 -4.46
N GLY A 292 -14.65 -3.28 -3.29
CA GLY A 292 -13.77 -3.11 -2.13
C GLY A 292 -12.59 -2.18 -2.42
N CYS A 293 -12.79 -1.19 -3.29
CA CYS A 293 -11.79 -0.19 -3.65
C CYS A 293 -12.42 1.19 -3.85
N ASN A 294 -11.63 2.23 -3.56
CA ASN A 294 -12.03 3.62 -3.70
C ASN A 294 -11.00 4.39 -4.53
N PRO A 295 -10.99 4.23 -5.87
CA PRO A 295 -10.07 4.95 -6.75
C PRO A 295 -10.09 6.46 -6.54
N MET A 296 -11.24 7.06 -6.21
CA MET A 296 -11.31 8.51 -5.93
C MET A 296 -10.41 8.99 -4.80
N ASN A 297 -9.95 8.10 -3.90
CA ASN A 297 -9.00 8.44 -2.83
C ASN A 297 -7.63 7.73 -2.96
N ALA A 298 -7.56 6.57 -3.60
CA ALA A 298 -6.35 5.74 -3.68
C ALA A 298 -5.65 5.81 -5.06
N HIS A 299 -6.41 5.96 -6.13
CA HIS A 299 -5.95 5.96 -7.52
C HIS A 299 -6.73 7.03 -8.30
N ILE A 300 -6.61 8.29 -7.86
CA ILE A 300 -7.56 9.38 -8.19
C ILE A 300 -7.74 9.57 -9.70
N ASN A 301 -6.64 9.46 -10.46
CA ASN A 301 -6.66 9.61 -11.91
C ASN A 301 -7.20 8.38 -12.67
N HIS A 302 -7.50 7.27 -11.99
CA HIS A 302 -8.04 6.07 -12.62
C HIS A 302 -9.42 6.32 -13.26
N ILE A 303 -10.30 7.06 -12.57
CA ILE A 303 -11.59 7.49 -13.12
C ILE A 303 -11.37 8.36 -14.36
N ARG A 304 -10.40 9.28 -14.32
CA ARG A 304 -10.01 10.10 -15.47
C ARG A 304 -9.43 9.28 -16.62
N ARG A 305 -8.71 8.18 -16.37
CA ARG A 305 -8.10 7.35 -17.40
C ARG A 305 -9.09 6.38 -18.06
N VAL A 306 -9.94 5.74 -17.26
CA VAL A 306 -10.72 4.59 -17.71
C VAL A 306 -12.20 4.94 -17.90
N VAL A 307 -12.78 5.71 -16.99
CA VAL A 307 -14.24 5.88 -16.90
C VAL A 307 -14.73 7.06 -17.74
N LEU A 308 -14.09 8.23 -17.58
CA LEU A 308 -14.53 9.47 -18.24
C LEU A 308 -14.26 9.54 -19.75
N PRO A 309 -13.10 9.09 -20.27
CA PRO A 309 -12.75 9.31 -21.67
C PRO A 309 -13.63 8.52 -22.65
N GLU A 310 -13.78 9.09 -23.84
CA GLU A 310 -14.29 8.38 -25.00
C GLU A 310 -13.29 7.31 -25.45
N GLY A 311 -13.77 6.07 -25.50
CA GLY A 311 -13.06 4.95 -26.07
C GLY A 311 -13.45 4.73 -27.53
N LYS A 312 -12.75 3.80 -28.18
CA LYS A 312 -13.06 3.38 -29.56
C LYS A 312 -14.50 2.88 -29.72
N PHE A 313 -15.01 2.10 -28.76
CA PHE A 313 -16.33 1.44 -28.84
C PHE A 313 -17.34 1.91 -27.79
N VAL A 314 -16.91 2.72 -26.82
CA VAL A 314 -17.73 3.25 -25.73
C VAL A 314 -17.56 4.77 -25.69
N LYS A 315 -18.63 5.57 -25.86
CA LYS A 315 -18.54 7.03 -26.03
C LYS A 315 -18.50 7.81 -24.71
N GLY A 316 -17.69 7.33 -23.77
CA GLY A 316 -17.44 7.97 -22.47
C GLY A 316 -18.39 7.51 -21.37
N ARG A 317 -18.45 8.28 -20.26
CA ARG A 317 -19.15 7.88 -19.02
C ARG A 317 -20.63 7.48 -19.21
N LYS A 318 -21.35 8.10 -20.15
CA LYS A 318 -22.79 7.83 -20.37
C LYS A 318 -23.06 6.43 -20.94
N ASP A 319 -22.10 5.87 -21.67
CA ASP A 319 -22.18 4.53 -22.25
C ASP A 319 -21.64 3.46 -21.29
N ARG A 320 -21.23 3.85 -20.09
CA ARG A 320 -20.69 2.95 -19.06
C ARG A 320 -21.66 2.82 -17.91
N ARG A 321 -21.96 1.58 -17.53
CA ARG A 321 -22.60 1.25 -16.26
C ARG A 321 -21.56 1.05 -15.18
N ILE A 322 -21.58 1.89 -14.16
CA ILE A 322 -20.66 1.87 -13.03
C ILE A 322 -21.36 1.26 -11.83
N ILE A 323 -20.78 0.18 -11.32
CA ILE A 323 -21.27 -0.55 -10.15
C ILE A 323 -20.22 -0.43 -9.06
N VAL A 324 -20.64 -0.13 -7.83
CA VAL A 324 -19.73 -0.07 -6.68
C VAL A 324 -20.26 -0.99 -5.59
N ILE A 325 -19.39 -1.87 -5.11
CA ILE A 325 -19.67 -2.80 -4.01
C ILE A 325 -18.64 -2.52 -2.92
N ASP A 326 -19.08 -1.90 -1.83
CA ASP A 326 -18.23 -1.48 -0.72
C ASP A 326 -19.07 -1.35 0.56
N VAL A 327 -18.43 -1.50 1.72
CA VAL A 327 -19.07 -1.29 3.03
C VAL A 327 -19.53 0.16 3.18
N ARG A 328 -18.74 1.09 2.63
CA ARG A 328 -18.98 2.54 2.79
C ARG A 328 -19.51 3.13 1.49
N LYS A 329 -20.38 4.13 1.59
CA LYS A 329 -20.77 4.93 0.42
C LYS A 329 -19.65 5.93 0.07
N THR A 330 -18.55 5.40 -0.45
CA THR A 330 -17.34 6.17 -0.78
C THR A 330 -17.57 7.22 -1.87
N ASP A 331 -16.60 8.10 -2.10
CA ASP A 331 -16.68 9.07 -3.21
C ASP A 331 -16.72 8.39 -4.58
N THR A 332 -16.18 7.18 -4.71
CA THR A 332 -16.38 6.35 -5.90
C THR A 332 -17.83 5.86 -6.00
N ALA A 333 -18.43 5.42 -4.89
CA ALA A 333 -19.84 5.00 -4.84
C ALA A 333 -20.82 6.12 -5.23
N LYS A 334 -20.48 7.38 -4.96
CA LYS A 334 -21.30 8.55 -5.37
C LYS A 334 -21.37 8.73 -6.89
N LEU A 335 -20.44 8.13 -7.65
CA LEU A 335 -20.42 8.14 -9.12
C LEU A 335 -21.14 6.92 -9.73
N ALA A 336 -21.57 5.96 -8.91
CA ALA A 336 -22.11 4.68 -9.36
C ALA A 336 -23.55 4.81 -9.85
N ASP A 337 -23.88 4.07 -10.91
CA ASP A 337 -25.26 3.84 -11.34
C ASP A 337 -25.96 2.82 -10.44
N MET A 338 -25.18 1.95 -9.79
CA MET A 338 -25.64 1.00 -8.78
C MET A 338 -24.62 0.89 -7.65
N PHE A 339 -25.07 1.14 -6.42
CA PHE A 339 -24.29 0.91 -5.21
C PHE A 339 -24.90 -0.23 -4.40
N ILE A 340 -24.07 -1.18 -4.00
CA ILE A 340 -24.43 -2.29 -3.12
C ILE A 340 -23.59 -2.16 -1.86
N GLN A 341 -24.26 -1.86 -0.75
CA GLN A 341 -23.63 -1.80 0.56
C GLN A 341 -23.53 -3.20 1.15
N ILE A 342 -22.33 -3.76 1.17
CA ILE A 342 -22.08 -5.09 1.73
C ILE A 342 -21.75 -5.01 3.23
N GLU A 343 -22.12 -6.04 3.98
CA GLU A 343 -21.64 -6.23 5.35
C GLU A 343 -20.10 -6.42 5.39
N PRO A 344 -19.41 -5.80 6.36
CA PRO A 344 -17.97 -5.95 6.52
C PRO A 344 -17.52 -7.42 6.61
N GLY A 345 -16.64 -7.83 5.70
CA GLY A 345 -16.00 -9.15 5.71
C GLY A 345 -16.88 -10.29 5.19
N LYS A 346 -18.01 -9.98 4.53
CA LYS A 346 -18.97 -10.94 3.97
C LYS A 346 -18.91 -11.07 2.44
N ASP A 347 -17.79 -10.65 1.84
CA ASP A 347 -17.58 -10.71 0.40
C ASP A 347 -17.62 -12.14 -0.16
N TYR A 348 -17.05 -13.11 0.56
CA TYR A 348 -17.07 -14.53 0.15
C TYR A 348 -18.49 -15.07 -0.02
N GLU A 349 -19.37 -14.81 0.95
CA GLU A 349 -20.77 -15.22 0.90
C GLU A 349 -21.51 -14.55 -0.26
N LEU A 350 -21.26 -13.26 -0.51
CA LEU A 350 -21.85 -12.56 -1.66
C LEU A 350 -21.36 -13.15 -3.00
N PHE A 351 -20.06 -13.44 -3.15
CA PHE A 351 -19.55 -14.09 -4.36
C PHE A 351 -20.16 -15.48 -4.57
N THR A 352 -20.32 -16.26 -3.49
CA THR A 352 -20.95 -17.58 -3.55
C THR A 352 -22.39 -17.46 -4.05
N ALA A 353 -23.18 -16.52 -3.52
CA ALA A 353 -24.55 -16.26 -3.96
C ALA A 353 -24.62 -15.79 -5.42
N LEU A 354 -23.71 -14.92 -5.85
CA LEU A 354 -23.61 -14.48 -7.25
C LEU A 354 -23.32 -15.64 -8.21
N ARG A 355 -22.39 -16.53 -7.85
CA ARG A 355 -22.08 -17.72 -8.65
C ARG A 355 -23.23 -18.74 -8.66
N MET A 356 -23.96 -18.89 -7.54
CA MET A 356 -25.18 -19.69 -7.50
C MET A 356 -26.22 -19.14 -8.48
N ALA A 357 -26.51 -17.84 -8.42
CA ALA A 357 -27.46 -17.19 -9.31
C ALA A 357 -27.01 -17.27 -10.80
N LEU A 358 -25.72 -17.15 -11.07
CA LEU A 358 -25.18 -17.28 -12.44
C LEU A 358 -25.38 -18.69 -13.01
N ARG A 359 -25.39 -19.72 -12.15
CA ARG A 359 -25.62 -21.14 -12.50
C ARG A 359 -27.09 -21.54 -12.41
N ASP A 360 -28.00 -20.57 -12.31
CA ASP A 360 -29.44 -20.75 -12.19
C ASP A 360 -29.87 -21.58 -10.96
N TYR A 361 -29.06 -21.57 -9.89
CA TYR A 361 -29.45 -22.11 -8.58
C TYR A 361 -30.26 -21.08 -7.78
N GLU A 362 -31.24 -21.58 -7.02
CA GLU A 362 -32.06 -20.74 -6.15
C GLU A 362 -31.30 -20.31 -4.89
N ILE A 363 -31.35 -19.01 -4.58
CA ILE A 363 -30.92 -18.47 -3.29
C ILE A 363 -32.13 -18.52 -2.35
N GLU A 364 -32.10 -19.43 -1.38
CA GLU A 364 -33.17 -19.59 -0.39
C GLU A 364 -33.23 -18.39 0.59
N ALA A 365 -32.07 -17.85 0.97
CA ALA A 365 -31.98 -16.73 1.89
C ALA A 365 -32.51 -15.43 1.27
N GLU A 366 -33.35 -14.70 2.01
CA GLU A 366 -33.86 -13.39 1.57
C GLU A 366 -32.76 -12.31 1.53
N VAL A 367 -31.73 -12.44 2.37
CA VAL A 367 -30.60 -11.52 2.46
C VAL A 367 -29.31 -12.32 2.61
N VAL A 368 -28.29 -11.96 1.82
CA VAL A 368 -26.93 -12.52 1.92
C VAL A 368 -25.93 -11.36 2.03
N ALA A 369 -25.07 -11.39 3.05
CA ALA A 369 -24.06 -10.34 3.28
C ALA A 369 -24.64 -8.91 3.38
N GLY A 370 -25.85 -8.78 3.93
CA GLY A 370 -26.60 -7.52 4.00
C GLY A 370 -27.27 -7.10 2.68
N VAL A 371 -27.17 -7.91 1.63
CA VAL A 371 -27.73 -7.61 0.30
C VAL A 371 -29.01 -8.42 0.07
N PRO A 372 -30.16 -7.78 -0.22
CA PRO A 372 -31.38 -8.49 -0.58
C PRO A 372 -31.19 -9.38 -1.81
N ARG A 373 -31.78 -10.56 -1.78
CA ARG A 373 -31.71 -11.56 -2.86
C ARG A 373 -32.08 -11.00 -4.22
N GLU A 374 -33.11 -10.18 -4.29
CA GLU A 374 -33.58 -9.56 -5.54
C GLU A 374 -32.51 -8.67 -6.15
N LYS A 375 -31.71 -7.99 -5.31
CA LYS A 375 -30.57 -7.16 -5.74
C LYS A 375 -29.40 -8.01 -6.24
N ILE A 376 -29.20 -9.20 -5.67
CA ILE A 376 -28.19 -10.17 -6.13
C ILE A 376 -28.55 -10.65 -7.54
N TYR A 377 -29.81 -11.02 -7.77
CA TYR A 377 -30.30 -11.40 -9.11
C TYR A 377 -30.21 -10.24 -10.10
N GLU A 378 -30.58 -9.02 -9.70
CA GLU A 378 -30.41 -7.82 -10.53
C GLU A 378 -28.93 -7.64 -10.94
N LEU A 379 -27.99 -7.75 -9.99
CA LEU A 379 -26.57 -7.61 -10.29
C LEU A 379 -26.09 -8.65 -11.31
N ILE A 380 -26.44 -9.92 -11.15
CA ILE A 380 -26.03 -10.97 -12.09
C ILE A 380 -26.60 -10.75 -13.48
N GLU A 381 -27.86 -10.34 -13.60
CA GLU A 381 -28.46 -10.09 -14.90
C GLU A 381 -27.75 -8.94 -15.64
N VAL A 382 -27.39 -7.89 -14.90
CA VAL A 382 -26.56 -6.81 -15.43
C VAL A 382 -25.19 -7.31 -15.86
N MET A 383 -24.58 -8.21 -15.09
CA MET A 383 -23.28 -8.75 -15.43
C MET A 383 -23.33 -9.66 -16.68
N LYS A 384 -24.37 -10.50 -16.80
CA LYS A 384 -24.59 -11.39 -17.96
C LYS A 384 -24.78 -10.60 -19.26
N THR A 385 -25.51 -9.49 -19.21
CA THR A 385 -25.88 -8.68 -20.39
C THR A 385 -24.87 -7.60 -20.80
N ALA A 386 -23.77 -7.45 -20.08
CA ALA A 386 -22.68 -6.55 -20.46
C ALA A 386 -22.08 -6.92 -21.83
N LYS A 387 -21.59 -5.96 -22.62
CA LYS A 387 -20.80 -6.28 -23.82
C LYS A 387 -19.37 -6.63 -23.45
N PHE A 388 -18.78 -5.84 -22.56
CA PHE A 388 -17.48 -6.10 -21.96
C PHE A 388 -17.44 -5.56 -20.53
N GLY A 389 -17.42 -6.47 -19.56
CA GLY A 389 -17.30 -6.14 -18.15
C GLY A 389 -15.87 -6.14 -17.62
N VAL A 390 -15.57 -5.23 -16.70
CA VAL A 390 -14.32 -5.26 -15.92
C VAL A 390 -14.59 -5.08 -14.44
N ILE A 391 -13.97 -5.93 -13.61
CA ILE A 391 -13.94 -5.76 -12.15
C ILE A 391 -12.58 -5.19 -11.74
N PHE A 392 -12.59 -3.97 -11.21
CA PHE A 392 -11.47 -3.42 -10.45
C PHE A 392 -11.69 -3.70 -8.98
N PHE A 393 -10.71 -4.33 -8.32
CA PHE A 393 -10.85 -4.70 -6.92
C PHE A 393 -9.65 -4.31 -6.07
N GLY A 394 -9.85 -4.14 -4.78
CA GLY A 394 -8.80 -3.65 -3.88
C GLY A 394 -8.83 -4.26 -2.49
N MET A 395 -8.37 -3.46 -1.54
CA MET A 395 -8.04 -3.89 -0.18
C MET A 395 -9.26 -4.32 0.64
N GLY A 396 -10.48 -3.98 0.24
CA GLY A 396 -11.69 -4.53 0.85
C GLY A 396 -11.74 -6.05 0.78
N LEU A 397 -11.23 -6.64 -0.30
CA LEU A 397 -11.21 -8.08 -0.50
C LEU A 397 -9.97 -8.77 0.10
N THR A 398 -8.84 -8.08 0.17
CA THR A 398 -7.57 -8.69 0.57
C THR A 398 -7.30 -8.61 2.07
N GLN A 399 -7.79 -7.58 2.76
CA GLN A 399 -7.38 -7.27 4.15
C GLN A 399 -8.45 -7.59 5.23
N GLY A 400 -9.52 -8.29 4.86
CA GLY A 400 -10.59 -8.69 5.78
C GLY A 400 -11.35 -9.93 5.27
N GLY A 401 -12.20 -10.48 6.13
CA GLY A 401 -13.00 -11.67 5.80
C GLY A 401 -12.13 -12.85 5.40
N ALA A 402 -12.49 -13.54 4.31
CA ALA A 402 -11.82 -14.75 3.85
C ALA A 402 -10.51 -14.53 3.07
N LYS A 403 -10.01 -13.28 2.97
CA LYS A 403 -8.74 -12.92 2.30
C LYS A 403 -8.62 -13.55 0.91
N TYR A 404 -7.67 -14.46 0.68
CA TYR A 404 -7.41 -15.04 -0.65
C TYR A 404 -8.61 -15.83 -1.18
N LYS A 405 -9.46 -16.39 -0.31
CA LYS A 405 -10.70 -17.07 -0.73
C LYS A 405 -11.74 -16.11 -1.31
N ASN A 406 -11.79 -14.85 -0.87
CA ASN A 406 -12.59 -13.82 -1.56
C ASN A 406 -12.11 -13.66 -3.02
N LEU A 407 -10.79 -13.68 -3.22
CA LEU A 407 -10.17 -13.47 -4.53
C LEU A 407 -10.32 -14.70 -5.43
N GLU A 408 -10.26 -15.91 -4.88
CA GLU A 408 -10.56 -17.14 -5.60
C GLU A 408 -11.98 -17.09 -6.19
N GLU A 409 -12.95 -16.68 -5.37
CA GLU A 409 -14.36 -16.65 -5.77
C GLU A 409 -14.68 -15.56 -6.80
N VAL A 410 -14.10 -14.36 -6.69
CA VAL A 410 -14.28 -13.33 -7.73
C VAL A 410 -13.61 -13.71 -9.05
N ILE A 411 -12.46 -14.41 -9.00
CA ILE A 411 -11.80 -14.91 -10.22
C ILE A 411 -12.69 -15.95 -10.90
N LYS A 412 -13.22 -16.93 -10.15
CA LYS A 412 -14.14 -17.94 -10.69
C LYS A 412 -15.42 -17.32 -11.24
N LEU A 413 -16.00 -16.34 -10.53
CA LEU A 413 -17.15 -15.60 -11.03
C LEU A 413 -16.86 -14.96 -12.40
N VAL A 414 -15.71 -14.30 -12.56
CA VAL A 414 -15.30 -13.71 -13.84
C VAL A 414 -15.08 -14.77 -14.90
N GLN A 415 -14.46 -15.91 -14.57
CA GLN A 415 -14.28 -17.03 -15.50
C GLN A 415 -15.62 -17.59 -15.99
N GLU A 416 -16.59 -17.76 -15.10
CA GLU A 416 -17.94 -18.27 -15.42
C GLU A 416 -18.75 -17.25 -16.22
N LEU A 417 -18.63 -15.96 -15.89
CA LEU A 417 -19.29 -14.90 -16.67
C LEU A 417 -18.84 -14.89 -18.13
N ASN A 418 -17.64 -15.36 -18.45
CA ASN A 418 -17.15 -15.47 -19.83
C ASN A 418 -17.91 -16.49 -20.70
N GLU A 419 -18.79 -17.32 -20.12
CA GLU A 419 -19.74 -18.14 -20.88
C GLU A 419 -20.92 -17.31 -21.43
N TRP A 420 -21.18 -16.14 -20.85
CA TRP A 420 -22.31 -15.26 -21.18
C TRP A 420 -21.87 -14.00 -21.92
N SER A 421 -20.86 -13.31 -21.40
CA SER A 421 -20.31 -12.07 -21.96
C SER A 421 -18.84 -11.91 -21.61
N LYS A 422 -18.10 -11.05 -22.30
CA LYS A 422 -16.66 -10.93 -22.05
C LYS A 422 -16.41 -10.20 -20.71
N TRP A 423 -15.73 -10.87 -19.79
CA TRP A 423 -15.32 -10.29 -18.51
C TRP A 423 -13.83 -10.45 -18.25
N ALA A 424 -13.27 -9.48 -17.51
CA ALA A 424 -11.91 -9.53 -16.99
C ALA A 424 -11.85 -8.80 -15.64
N LEU A 425 -10.75 -8.97 -14.90
CA LEU A 425 -10.54 -8.29 -13.63
C LEU A 425 -9.12 -7.77 -13.48
N LEU A 426 -8.97 -6.67 -12.74
CA LEU A 426 -7.69 -6.06 -12.43
C LEU A 426 -7.61 -5.67 -10.94
N PRO A 427 -6.55 -6.10 -10.24
CA PRO A 427 -6.28 -5.60 -8.90
C PRO A 427 -5.82 -4.14 -8.96
N MET A 428 -6.36 -3.29 -8.09
CA MET A 428 -5.95 -1.89 -7.92
C MET A 428 -4.65 -1.81 -7.10
N ARG A 429 -3.55 -2.26 -7.71
CA ARG A 429 -2.22 -2.37 -7.09
C ARG A 429 -1.79 -1.06 -6.44
N GLY A 430 -1.28 -1.13 -5.21
CA GLY A 430 -1.01 0.02 -4.36
C GLY A 430 0.10 0.95 -4.87
N HIS A 431 1.36 0.61 -4.61
CA HIS A 431 2.53 1.43 -4.96
C HIS A 431 2.87 1.38 -6.46
N TYR A 432 3.52 2.43 -6.97
CA TYR A 432 3.78 2.61 -8.40
C TYR A 432 4.60 1.49 -9.05
N ASN A 433 5.37 0.72 -8.28
CA ASN A 433 6.17 -0.38 -8.81
C ASN A 433 6.03 -1.69 -8.02
N VAL A 434 4.97 -1.87 -7.23
CA VAL A 434 4.74 -3.17 -6.56
C VAL A 434 4.60 -4.30 -7.59
N THR A 435 4.01 -4.02 -8.74
CA THR A 435 3.89 -4.96 -9.85
C THR A 435 5.26 -5.35 -10.41
N GLY A 436 6.16 -4.38 -10.60
CA GLY A 436 7.49 -4.64 -11.15
C GLY A 436 8.39 -5.37 -10.17
N SER A 437 8.27 -5.06 -8.88
CA SER A 437 8.96 -5.83 -7.83
C SER A 437 8.53 -7.30 -7.83
N ASN A 438 7.22 -7.58 -8.00
CA ASN A 438 6.77 -8.97 -8.12
C ASN A 438 7.27 -9.66 -9.38
N HIS A 439 7.21 -8.99 -10.54
CA HIS A 439 7.70 -9.59 -11.77
C HIS A 439 9.19 -9.90 -11.67
N ALA A 440 9.98 -8.97 -11.12
CA ALA A 440 11.41 -9.15 -10.92
C ALA A 440 11.74 -10.38 -10.06
N MET A 441 11.10 -10.48 -8.90
CA MET A 441 11.26 -11.67 -8.04
C MET A 441 10.79 -12.93 -8.76
N LEU A 442 9.67 -12.88 -9.49
CA LEU A 442 9.10 -14.03 -10.17
C LEU A 442 10.03 -14.59 -11.26
N TRP A 443 10.59 -13.75 -12.13
CA TRP A 443 11.47 -14.23 -13.21
C TRP A 443 12.86 -14.66 -12.71
N LEU A 444 13.33 -14.13 -11.57
CA LEU A 444 14.60 -14.53 -10.96
C LEU A 444 14.50 -15.80 -10.12
N THR A 445 13.39 -15.97 -9.40
CA THR A 445 13.29 -16.97 -8.31
C THR A 445 12.19 -18.00 -8.51
N GLY A 446 11.26 -17.77 -9.43
CA GLY A 446 10.01 -18.54 -9.56
C GLY A 446 8.91 -18.11 -8.59
N TYR A 447 9.16 -17.15 -7.70
CA TYR A 447 8.20 -16.68 -6.71
C TYR A 447 8.10 -15.14 -6.67
N PRO A 448 6.90 -14.56 -6.50
CA PRO A 448 6.70 -13.11 -6.66
C PRO A 448 6.95 -12.27 -5.39
N TYR A 449 6.99 -12.85 -4.20
CA TYR A 449 7.24 -12.16 -2.92
C TYR A 449 7.62 -13.17 -1.83
N ALA A 450 8.01 -12.71 -0.64
CA ALA A 450 8.33 -13.55 0.52
C ALA A 450 9.27 -14.73 0.20
N VAL A 451 10.34 -14.47 -0.55
CA VAL A 451 11.25 -15.51 -1.03
C VAL A 451 12.40 -15.67 -0.05
N GLU A 452 12.50 -16.84 0.58
CA GLU A 452 13.62 -17.21 1.44
C GLU A 452 14.72 -17.97 0.67
N PHE A 453 15.96 -17.79 1.10
CA PHE A 453 17.14 -18.46 0.56
C PHE A 453 17.95 -19.21 1.62
N SER A 454 17.38 -19.46 2.81
CA SER A 454 18.10 -20.04 3.95
C SER A 454 18.77 -21.39 3.64
N ARG A 455 18.15 -22.20 2.76
CA ARG A 455 18.65 -23.51 2.30
C ARG A 455 19.46 -23.46 1.01
N GLY A 456 19.70 -22.27 0.48
CA GLY A 456 20.49 -22.03 -0.72
C GLY A 456 19.73 -22.16 -2.05
N PHE A 457 18.42 -22.37 -2.01
CA PHE A 457 17.51 -22.31 -3.16
C PHE A 457 16.26 -21.51 -2.76
N PRO A 458 15.57 -20.86 -3.71
CA PRO A 458 14.40 -20.03 -3.40
C PRO A 458 13.23 -20.89 -2.91
N LYS A 459 12.53 -20.40 -1.90
CA LYS A 459 11.27 -20.97 -1.43
C LYS A 459 10.32 -19.85 -0.99
N MET A 460 9.03 -20.02 -1.27
CA MET A 460 7.98 -19.16 -0.75
C MET A 460 6.92 -20.03 -0.07
N ILE A 461 6.65 -19.73 1.19
CA ILE A 461 5.50 -20.26 1.94
C ILE A 461 4.74 -19.08 2.55
N PRO A 462 3.62 -18.64 1.93
CA PRO A 462 2.73 -17.68 2.56
C PRO A 462 2.33 -18.14 3.97
N GLY A 463 2.29 -17.24 4.94
CA GLY A 463 2.03 -17.59 6.34
C GLY A 463 3.26 -18.02 7.15
N VAL A 464 4.43 -18.22 6.52
CA VAL A 464 5.68 -18.61 7.21
C VAL A 464 6.82 -17.69 6.82
N THR A 465 7.06 -17.53 5.52
CA THR A 465 8.19 -16.75 4.97
C THR A 465 7.85 -15.29 4.73
N THR A 466 6.62 -14.86 5.02
CA THR A 466 6.22 -13.47 4.78
C THR A 466 6.70 -12.56 5.89
N THR A 467 7.00 -11.31 5.54
CA THR A 467 7.58 -10.35 6.49
C THR A 467 6.78 -10.22 7.78
N ILE A 468 5.45 -10.24 7.69
CA ILE A 468 4.58 -10.09 8.87
C ILE A 468 4.70 -11.30 9.78
N ASP A 469 4.68 -12.51 9.24
CA ASP A 469 4.83 -13.75 10.02
C ASP A 469 6.22 -13.82 10.67
N LEU A 470 7.27 -13.58 9.89
CA LEU A 470 8.66 -13.59 10.36
C LEU A 470 8.89 -12.60 11.51
N LEU A 471 8.35 -11.38 11.38
CA LEU A 471 8.48 -10.38 12.43
C LEU A 471 7.66 -10.74 13.66
N ILE A 472 6.42 -11.24 13.53
CA ILE A 472 5.60 -11.60 14.70
C ILE A 472 6.23 -12.74 15.48
N ASN A 473 6.80 -13.73 14.79
CA ASN A 473 7.49 -14.86 15.41
C ASN A 473 8.86 -14.49 15.97
N GLY A 474 9.47 -13.40 15.48
CA GLY A 474 10.83 -13.01 15.87
C GLY A 474 11.91 -13.89 15.23
N ASP A 475 11.63 -14.39 14.02
CA ASP A 475 12.50 -15.34 13.32
C ASP A 475 13.75 -14.68 12.73
N VAL A 476 13.64 -13.39 12.38
CA VAL A 476 14.71 -12.62 11.71
C VAL A 476 15.57 -11.87 12.72
N ASP A 477 16.86 -11.75 12.45
CA ASP A 477 17.85 -11.16 13.38
C ASP A 477 18.51 -9.88 12.86
N ALA A 478 18.20 -9.45 11.64
CA ALA A 478 18.54 -8.14 11.08
C ALA A 478 17.54 -7.76 9.99
N ALA A 479 17.40 -6.47 9.69
CA ALA A 479 16.52 -5.98 8.62
C ALA A 479 17.21 -4.92 7.74
N LEU A 480 17.03 -5.04 6.42
CA LEU A 480 17.30 -4.01 5.43
C LEU A 480 15.97 -3.55 4.83
N ILE A 481 15.58 -2.31 5.12
CA ILE A 481 14.34 -1.71 4.65
C ILE A 481 14.64 -0.75 3.50
N ILE A 482 14.03 -0.97 2.34
CA ILE A 482 14.31 -0.20 1.11
C ILE A 482 13.01 0.40 0.59
N ALA A 483 12.95 1.73 0.50
CA ALA A 483 11.81 2.47 -0.06
C ALA A 483 10.44 2.07 0.54
N SER A 484 10.40 1.87 1.86
CA SER A 484 9.20 1.43 2.59
C SER A 484 9.22 1.91 4.04
N ASP A 485 8.05 1.98 4.66
CA ASP A 485 7.87 2.51 6.01
C ASP A 485 7.06 1.55 6.90
N PRO A 486 7.61 0.36 7.25
CA PRO A 486 6.92 -0.65 8.05
C PRO A 486 6.42 -0.11 9.40
N VAL A 487 7.16 0.78 10.09
CA VAL A 487 6.72 1.34 11.39
C VAL A 487 5.38 2.07 11.28
N ALA A 488 5.10 2.72 10.14
CA ALA A 488 3.84 3.42 9.92
C ALA A 488 2.68 2.52 9.44
N HIS A 489 2.97 1.31 8.96
CA HIS A 489 2.01 0.50 8.21
C HIS A 489 1.83 -0.94 8.72
N PHE A 490 2.71 -1.41 9.60
CA PHE A 490 2.63 -2.75 10.16
C PHE A 490 1.80 -2.77 11.45
N PRO A 491 1.14 -3.90 11.76
CA PRO A 491 0.55 -4.13 13.07
C PRO A 491 1.58 -3.98 14.19
N GLN A 492 1.12 -3.55 15.37
CA GLN A 492 1.97 -3.26 16.53
C GLN A 492 3.00 -4.36 16.81
N LYS A 493 2.58 -5.63 16.84
CA LYS A 493 3.47 -6.75 17.21
C LYS A 493 4.67 -6.91 16.28
N ALA A 494 4.47 -6.73 14.97
CA ALA A 494 5.55 -6.81 13.99
C ALA A 494 6.53 -5.65 14.17
N VAL A 495 6.02 -4.45 14.48
CA VAL A 495 6.85 -3.27 14.76
C VAL A 495 7.67 -3.45 16.05
N GLU A 496 7.07 -3.99 17.12
CA GLU A 496 7.77 -4.27 18.38
C GLU A 496 8.98 -5.19 18.18
N ASN A 497 8.83 -6.24 17.36
CA ASN A 497 9.93 -7.16 17.08
C ASN A 497 10.95 -6.56 16.10
N LEU A 498 10.51 -5.74 15.14
CA LEU A 498 11.42 -4.97 14.28
C LEU A 498 12.31 -4.01 15.10
N MET A 499 11.83 -3.47 16.23
CA MET A 499 12.64 -2.61 17.10
C MET A 499 13.75 -3.35 17.85
N LYS A 500 13.68 -4.68 17.96
CA LYS A 500 14.64 -5.50 18.72
C LYS A 500 15.87 -5.94 17.91
N ILE A 501 15.84 -5.72 16.60
CA ILE A 501 16.90 -6.18 15.69
C ILE A 501 17.60 -4.99 15.03
N PRO A 502 18.88 -5.13 14.63
CA PRO A 502 19.57 -4.13 13.84
C PRO A 502 18.83 -3.88 12.52
N LYS A 503 18.53 -2.62 12.24
CA LYS A 503 17.77 -2.20 11.06
C LYS A 503 18.50 -1.12 10.27
N ILE A 504 18.78 -1.46 9.02
CA ILE A 504 19.34 -0.58 8.00
C ILE A 504 18.17 -0.06 7.16
N VAL A 505 18.13 1.24 6.90
CA VAL A 505 17.07 1.89 6.14
C VAL A 505 17.69 2.66 4.98
N ILE A 506 17.23 2.37 3.75
CA ILE A 506 17.53 3.13 2.54
C ILE A 506 16.25 3.89 2.15
N ASP A 507 16.25 5.20 2.34
CA ASP A 507 15.08 6.07 2.14
C ASP A 507 15.50 7.51 1.79
N PRO A 508 14.89 8.16 0.78
CA PRO A 508 15.11 9.58 0.49
C PRO A 508 14.57 10.54 1.57
N PHE A 509 13.58 10.12 2.36
CA PHE A 509 12.85 10.98 3.29
C PHE A 509 12.88 10.46 4.72
N TRP A 510 12.65 11.36 5.67
CA TRP A 510 12.41 10.96 7.05
C TRP A 510 11.02 10.33 7.21
N SER A 511 11.00 9.00 7.11
CA SER A 511 9.87 8.14 7.45
C SER A 511 9.84 7.79 8.94
N LEU A 512 8.74 7.18 9.43
CA LEU A 512 8.71 6.72 10.82
C LEU A 512 9.76 5.61 11.04
N THR A 513 10.01 4.80 10.02
CA THR A 513 11.06 3.77 10.01
C THR A 513 12.46 4.36 9.97
N ALA A 514 12.71 5.39 9.15
CA ALA A 514 14.00 6.09 9.14
C ALA A 514 14.35 6.69 10.53
N SER A 515 13.35 7.19 11.26
CA SER A 515 13.55 7.78 12.59
C SER A 515 14.06 6.81 13.66
N THR A 516 13.80 5.51 13.48
CA THR A 516 14.20 4.46 14.41
C THR A 516 15.41 3.68 13.92
N ALA A 517 15.85 3.86 12.68
CA ALA A 517 16.97 3.14 12.05
C ALA A 517 18.25 3.10 12.90
N ASP A 518 19.02 2.02 12.78
CA ASP A 518 20.37 1.92 13.34
C ASP A 518 21.42 2.41 12.34
N ILE A 519 21.13 2.25 11.05
CA ILE A 519 21.87 2.82 9.93
C ILE A 519 20.85 3.38 8.95
N LEU A 520 20.97 4.66 8.60
CA LEU A 520 20.12 5.34 7.63
C LEU A 520 21.00 5.80 6.47
N ILE A 521 20.69 5.35 5.25
CA ILE A 521 21.42 5.72 4.04
C ILE A 521 20.45 6.47 3.11
N PRO A 522 20.71 7.74 2.78
CA PRO A 522 19.85 8.48 1.87
C PRO A 522 19.96 7.95 0.45
N SER A 523 18.84 7.87 -0.25
CA SER A 523 18.80 7.59 -1.69
C SER A 523 18.12 8.70 -2.49
N GLY A 524 18.33 8.69 -3.80
CA GLY A 524 17.63 9.56 -4.74
C GLY A 524 16.20 9.09 -4.98
N VAL A 525 15.28 10.03 -5.21
CA VAL A 525 13.87 9.71 -5.47
C VAL A 525 13.71 9.12 -6.88
N THR A 526 13.45 7.82 -6.96
CA THR A 526 13.16 7.15 -8.25
C THR A 526 11.95 7.78 -8.95
N GLY A 527 12.14 8.16 -10.22
CA GLY A 527 11.17 8.90 -11.04
C GLY A 527 11.25 10.42 -10.95
N ILE A 528 12.15 10.97 -10.11
CA ILE A 528 12.45 12.41 -10.05
C ILE A 528 13.96 12.64 -10.18
N GLU A 529 14.76 11.99 -9.34
CA GLU A 529 16.23 12.09 -9.31
C GLU A 529 16.91 10.88 -9.95
N CYS A 530 16.28 9.71 -9.80
CA CYS A 530 16.78 8.44 -10.35
C CYS A 530 15.87 7.91 -11.46
N ASN A 531 16.45 7.19 -12.41
CA ASN A 531 15.72 6.52 -13.48
C ASN A 531 15.57 5.02 -13.18
N GLY A 532 14.73 4.33 -13.93
CA GLY A 532 14.60 2.88 -13.83
C GLY A 532 13.33 2.36 -14.47
N THR A 533 13.17 1.04 -14.45
CA THR A 533 11.99 0.38 -15.02
C THR A 533 10.93 0.17 -13.95
N VAL A 534 9.67 0.41 -14.30
CA VAL A 534 8.51 0.23 -13.43
C VAL A 534 7.38 -0.47 -14.17
N TYR A 535 6.48 -1.13 -13.44
CA TYR A 535 5.27 -1.72 -14.02
C TYR A 535 4.02 -1.12 -13.40
N ARG A 536 3.12 -0.65 -14.27
CA ARG A 536 1.80 -0.18 -13.88
C ARG A 536 0.93 -1.34 -13.38
N LEU A 537 -0.19 -1.03 -12.72
CA LEU A 537 -1.12 -2.02 -12.15
C LEU A 537 -1.69 -3.02 -13.17
N ASP A 538 -1.62 -2.69 -14.46
CA ASP A 538 -2.07 -3.51 -15.59
C ASP A 538 -0.92 -4.22 -16.34
N ASP A 539 0.20 -4.44 -15.65
CA ASP A 539 1.38 -5.17 -16.14
C ASP A 539 2.13 -4.47 -17.31
N VAL A 540 1.80 -3.22 -17.62
CA VAL A 540 2.52 -2.42 -18.62
C VAL A 540 3.84 -1.91 -18.05
N SER A 541 4.95 -2.31 -18.68
CA SER A 541 6.31 -1.81 -18.38
C SER A 541 6.50 -0.38 -18.91
N LEU A 542 7.05 0.48 -18.06
CA LEU A 542 7.32 1.89 -18.34
C LEU A 542 8.69 2.27 -17.77
N LYS A 543 9.42 3.17 -18.44
CA LYS A 543 10.72 3.65 -17.95
C LYS A 543 10.60 5.04 -17.34
N VAL A 544 10.74 5.13 -16.01
CA VAL A 544 10.81 6.43 -15.33
C VAL A 544 12.13 7.09 -15.64
N LYS A 545 12.10 8.40 -15.91
CA LYS A 545 13.28 9.21 -16.26
C LYS A 545 13.60 10.17 -15.13
N LYS A 546 14.87 10.60 -15.06
CA LYS A 546 15.27 11.69 -14.17
C LYS A 546 14.74 13.03 -14.68
N LEU A 547 14.19 13.81 -13.77
CA LEU A 547 13.80 15.22 -13.97
C LEU A 547 14.91 16.15 -13.49
N VAL A 548 15.64 15.78 -12.45
CA VAL A 548 16.77 16.53 -11.89
C VAL A 548 17.87 15.53 -11.50
N GLU A 549 19.09 15.99 -11.22
CA GLU A 549 20.12 15.10 -10.68
C GLU A 549 19.90 14.86 -9.17
N PRO A 550 20.33 13.70 -8.63
CA PRO A 550 20.44 13.52 -7.20
C PRO A 550 21.37 14.59 -6.58
N PRO A 551 21.10 15.05 -5.34
CA PRO A 551 22.03 15.92 -4.63
C PRO A 551 23.41 15.27 -4.46
N SER A 552 24.46 16.10 -4.36
CA SER A 552 25.84 15.61 -4.18
C SER A 552 25.94 14.68 -2.97
N GLY A 553 26.58 13.52 -3.14
CA GLY A 553 26.73 12.50 -2.10
C GLY A 553 25.53 11.55 -1.93
N VAL A 554 24.39 11.84 -2.57
CA VAL A 554 23.21 10.96 -2.58
C VAL A 554 23.22 10.11 -3.85
N LEU A 555 23.16 8.80 -3.67
CA LEU A 555 23.17 7.82 -4.77
C LEU A 555 21.77 7.28 -5.06
N CYS A 556 21.59 6.66 -6.22
CA CYS A 556 20.36 5.91 -6.50
C CYS A 556 20.34 4.57 -5.75
N ASP A 557 19.14 4.03 -5.49
CA ASP A 557 18.99 2.76 -4.76
C ASP A 557 19.85 1.63 -5.36
N THR A 558 19.94 1.59 -6.70
CA THR A 558 20.76 0.62 -7.44
C THR A 558 22.25 0.71 -7.08
N ASP A 559 22.81 1.92 -7.05
CA ASP A 559 24.24 2.13 -6.78
C ASP A 559 24.58 1.80 -5.33
N ILE A 560 23.67 2.13 -4.40
CA ILE A 560 23.81 1.80 -2.97
C ILE A 560 23.83 0.27 -2.81
N LEU A 561 22.86 -0.42 -3.43
CA LEU A 561 22.77 -1.88 -3.35
C LEU A 561 23.97 -2.57 -4.00
N SER A 562 24.43 -2.12 -5.17
CA SER A 562 25.63 -2.68 -5.82
C SER A 562 26.87 -2.55 -4.93
N LYS A 563 27.11 -1.38 -4.33
CA LYS A 563 28.22 -1.18 -3.38
C LYS A 563 28.09 -2.06 -2.14
N LEU A 564 26.89 -2.18 -1.60
CA LEU A 564 26.62 -3.02 -0.43
C LEU A 564 26.88 -4.50 -0.73
N ILE A 565 26.44 -5.00 -1.89
CA ILE A 565 26.68 -6.36 -2.37
C ILE A 565 28.18 -6.63 -2.51
N GLU A 566 28.93 -5.70 -3.13
CA GLU A 566 30.39 -5.84 -3.28
C GLU A 566 31.09 -5.98 -1.92
N LYS A 567 30.75 -5.14 -0.95
CA LYS A 567 31.31 -5.20 0.41
C LYS A 567 30.97 -6.51 1.11
N ILE A 568 29.73 -6.99 0.99
CA ILE A 568 29.30 -8.27 1.59
C ILE A 568 30.03 -9.45 0.92
N LYS A 569 30.20 -9.43 -0.40
CA LYS A 569 30.98 -10.47 -1.11
C LYS A 569 32.41 -10.54 -0.60
N LYS A 570 33.07 -9.40 -0.35
CA LYS A 570 34.41 -9.36 0.26
C LYS A 570 34.43 -9.95 1.68
N ILE A 571 33.48 -9.55 2.54
CA ILE A 571 33.37 -10.08 3.92
C ILE A 571 33.16 -11.61 3.92
N LYS A 572 32.40 -12.12 2.95
CA LYS A 572 32.12 -13.56 2.80
C LYS A 572 33.19 -14.33 1.98
N GLY A 573 34.24 -13.66 1.49
CA GLY A 573 35.30 -14.29 0.69
C GLY A 573 34.86 -14.81 -0.68
N LEU A 574 33.86 -14.17 -1.29
CA LEU A 574 33.33 -14.51 -2.62
C LEU A 574 34.06 -13.78 -3.77
N ILE A 575 34.80 -12.71 -3.46
CA ILE A 575 35.66 -11.93 -4.38
C ILE A 575 36.92 -11.45 -3.67
#